data_AF-A0A928WV66-F1
#
_entry.id   AF-A0A928WV66-F1
#
_cell.length_a   1.000
_cell.length_b   1.000
_cell.length_c   1.000
_cell.angle_alpha   90.00
_cell.angle_beta   90.00
_cell.angle_gamma   90.00
#
_symmetry.space_group_name_H-M   'P 1'
#
loop_
_entity.id
_entity.type
_entity.pdbx_description
1 polymer ?
#
loop_
_entity_poly.entity_id
_entity_poly.type
_entity_poly.pdbx_seq_one_letter_code
_entity_poly.pdbx_strand_id
1 'polypeptide(L)'
;MSPNDSPIDNCILDPLPDNIRAAILTYAHESELTANAVIEGALKYFLELDTSLDNEPISTAEDVSLLAILPPILQSQAIQYAEKTQIPTELVIELAIAHLLDPDSVTFDDCQVKVEQTSIARLKQYADAKAVTAA
;
A
#
# COMPACT_ATOMS: atom_id res chain seq x y z
N MET A 1 -25.98 -9.40 0.44
CA MET A 1 -25.34 -9.24 -0.89
C MET A 1 -24.89 -7.80 -0.98
N SER A 2 -23.64 -7.53 -0.62
CA SER A 2 -23.05 -6.19 -0.70
C SER A 2 -22.54 -5.99 -2.14
N PRO A 3 -22.96 -4.94 -2.85
CA PRO A 3 -22.50 -4.63 -4.19
C PRO A 3 -21.26 -3.73 -4.15
N ASN A 4 -20.44 -3.79 -5.20
CA ASN A 4 -19.18 -3.05 -5.44
C ASN A 4 -17.89 -3.73 -5.01
N ASP A 5 -17.76 -5.01 -5.35
CA ASP A 5 -16.45 -5.57 -5.63
C ASP A 5 -16.11 -5.26 -7.10
N SER A 6 -15.54 -4.08 -7.32
CA SER A 6 -15.05 -3.70 -8.65
C SER A 6 -13.91 -4.64 -9.02
N PRO A 7 -13.90 -5.26 -10.21
CA PRO A 7 -12.89 -6.26 -10.58
C PRO A 7 -11.45 -5.71 -10.62
N ILE A 8 -11.29 -4.38 -10.64
CA ILE A 8 -9.99 -3.71 -10.58
C ILE A 8 -9.47 -3.61 -9.13
N ASP A 9 -10.37 -3.52 -8.13
CA ASP A 9 -10.00 -3.38 -6.72
C ASP A 9 -9.45 -4.66 -6.10
N ASN A 10 -9.70 -5.81 -6.72
CA ASN A 10 -9.15 -7.11 -6.30
C ASN A 10 -7.93 -7.58 -7.09
N CYS A 11 -7.61 -6.93 -8.23
CA CYS A 11 -6.46 -7.32 -9.05
C CYS A 11 -5.12 -7.13 -8.33
N ILE A 12 -5.03 -6.13 -7.44
CA ILE A 12 -3.84 -5.89 -6.59
C ILE A 12 -3.68 -6.96 -5.49
N LEU A 13 -4.73 -7.73 -5.19
CA LEU A 13 -4.73 -8.75 -4.14
C LEU A 13 -4.47 -10.16 -4.67
N ASP A 14 -4.54 -10.38 -5.98
CA ASP A 14 -4.27 -11.66 -6.64
C ASP A 14 -2.86 -12.21 -6.34
N PRO A 15 -1.77 -11.41 -6.42
CA PRO A 15 -0.44 -11.90 -6.14
C PRO A 15 -0.11 -11.95 -4.64
N LEU A 16 -1.00 -11.47 -3.75
CA LEU A 16 -0.78 -11.48 -2.31
C LEU A 16 -1.21 -12.82 -1.69
N PRO A 17 -0.50 -13.29 -0.65
CA PRO A 17 -0.89 -14.51 0.06
C PRO A 17 -2.21 -14.33 0.82
N ASP A 18 -2.94 -15.44 1.03
CA ASP A 18 -4.31 -15.44 1.57
C ASP A 18 -4.46 -14.71 2.91
N ASN A 19 -3.49 -14.86 3.81
CA ASN A 19 -3.45 -14.20 5.11
C ASN A 19 -3.39 -12.67 4.97
N ILE A 20 -2.54 -12.18 4.08
CA ILE A 20 -2.37 -10.73 3.81
C ILE A 20 -3.60 -10.18 3.10
N ARG A 21 -4.14 -10.90 2.12
CA ARG A 21 -5.39 -10.54 1.45
C ARG A 21 -6.56 -10.41 2.43
N ALA A 22 -6.73 -11.39 3.32
CA ALA A 22 -7.77 -11.33 4.35
C ALA A 22 -7.56 -10.14 5.31
N ALA A 23 -6.31 -9.84 5.65
CA ALA A 23 -5.97 -8.68 6.47
C ALA A 23 -6.37 -7.37 5.79
N ILE A 24 -5.93 -7.16 4.55
CA ILE A 24 -6.23 -5.95 3.78
C ILE A 24 -7.74 -5.78 3.61
N LEU A 25 -8.48 -6.85 3.32
CA LEU A 25 -9.94 -6.81 3.24
C LEU A 25 -10.58 -6.41 4.58
N THR A 26 -10.02 -6.87 5.70
CA THR A 26 -10.49 -6.48 7.03
C THR A 26 -10.23 -4.99 7.30
N TYR A 27 -9.03 -4.51 6.99
CA TYR A 27 -8.69 -3.09 7.09
C TYR A 27 -9.57 -2.23 6.17
N ALA A 28 -9.80 -2.67 4.93
CA ALA A 28 -10.68 -2.01 3.97
C ALA A 28 -12.10 -1.89 4.54
N HIS A 29 -12.63 -2.99 5.11
CA HIS A 29 -13.94 -2.99 5.74
C HIS A 29 -14.02 -2.03 6.94
N GLU A 30 -13.07 -2.10 7.87
CA GLU A 30 -13.07 -1.29 9.10
C GLU A 30 -12.79 0.21 8.85
N SER A 31 -11.98 0.50 7.83
CA SER A 31 -11.66 1.86 7.40
C SER A 31 -12.69 2.46 6.44
N GLU A 32 -13.64 1.66 5.95
CA GLU A 32 -14.59 2.02 4.90
C GLU A 32 -13.90 2.44 3.59
N LEU A 33 -12.77 1.79 3.29
CA LEU A 33 -11.95 2.04 2.10
C LEU A 33 -11.93 0.82 1.17
N THR A 34 -11.44 1.01 -0.05
CA THR A 34 -11.13 -0.12 -0.94
C THR A 34 -9.77 -0.71 -0.58
N ALA A 35 -9.55 -1.99 -0.93
CA ALA A 35 -8.27 -2.65 -0.72
C ALA A 35 -7.11 -1.89 -1.38
N ASN A 36 -7.33 -1.35 -2.58
CA ASN A 36 -6.40 -0.45 -3.25
C ASN A 36 -6.02 0.76 -2.37
N ALA A 37 -7.02 1.46 -1.82
CA ALA A 37 -6.76 2.63 -0.97
C ALA A 37 -6.01 2.28 0.34
N VAL A 38 -6.23 1.07 0.88
CA VAL A 38 -5.46 0.57 2.01
C VAL A 38 -3.98 0.39 1.65
N ILE A 39 -3.69 -0.24 0.51
CA ILE A 39 -2.32 -0.44 0.04
C ILE A 39 -1.65 0.89 -0.34
N GLU A 40 -2.37 1.79 -1.01
CA GLU A 40 -1.90 3.14 -1.32
C GLU A 40 -1.53 3.91 -0.05
N GLY A 41 -2.39 3.85 0.98
CA GLY A 41 -2.17 4.49 2.27
C GLY A 41 -0.98 3.88 3.01
N ALA A 42 -0.84 2.55 2.98
CA ALA A 42 0.30 1.83 3.55
C ALA A 42 1.62 2.29 2.92
N LEU A 43 1.67 2.26 1.58
CA LEU A 43 2.83 2.63 0.81
C LEU A 43 3.19 4.10 1.00
N LYS A 44 2.21 4.99 0.94
CA LYS A 44 2.43 6.41 1.20
C LYS A 44 3.03 6.62 2.59
N TYR A 45 2.43 6.02 3.62
CA TYR A 45 2.91 6.18 5.00
C TYR A 45 4.33 5.65 5.17
N PHE A 46 4.63 4.49 4.59
CA PHE A 46 5.96 3.89 4.61
C PHE A 46 7.01 4.81 3.95
N LEU A 47 6.68 5.37 2.79
CA LEU A 47 7.56 6.30 2.09
C LEU A 47 7.69 7.66 2.82
N GLU A 48 6.62 8.11 3.49
CA GLU A 48 6.63 9.28 4.37
C GLU A 48 7.40 9.06 5.68
N LEU A 49 7.73 7.84 6.08
CA LEU A 49 8.62 7.60 7.22
C LEU A 49 10.09 7.87 6.86
N ASP A 50 10.46 7.71 5.59
CA ASP A 50 11.85 7.81 5.09
C ASP A 50 12.06 9.08 4.26
N THR A 51 11.47 10.22 4.68
CA THR A 51 11.30 11.54 3.99
C THR A 51 12.54 12.23 3.35
N SER A 52 13.58 11.51 2.95
CA SER A 52 14.64 12.00 2.07
C SER A 52 14.43 11.61 0.59
N LEU A 53 13.19 11.32 0.18
CA LEU A 53 12.85 11.10 -1.23
C LEU A 53 12.46 12.44 -1.85
N ASP A 54 13.42 13.08 -2.53
CA ASP A 54 13.17 14.25 -3.33
C ASP A 54 12.15 13.93 -4.44
N ASN A 55 11.09 14.73 -4.50
CA ASN A 55 9.96 14.63 -5.43
C ASN A 55 10.40 14.94 -6.87
N GLU A 56 11.29 14.14 -7.46
CA GLU A 56 11.66 14.24 -8.85
C GLU A 56 11.17 13.01 -9.60
N PRO A 57 10.15 13.15 -10.49
CA PRO A 57 9.58 12.02 -11.20
C PRO A 57 10.58 11.56 -12.27
N ILE A 58 11.36 10.53 -11.97
CA ILE A 58 12.27 9.92 -12.94
C ILE A 58 11.91 8.43 -13.11
N SER A 59 11.63 8.11 -14.37
CA SER A 59 11.68 6.80 -15.02
C SER A 59 10.55 5.79 -14.83
N THR A 60 9.94 5.58 -16.00
CA THR A 60 9.34 4.36 -16.57
C THR A 60 10.03 3.06 -16.16
N ALA A 61 9.44 2.35 -15.21
CA ALA A 61 9.60 0.90 -15.12
C ALA A 61 8.38 0.25 -15.80
N GLU A 62 8.57 -0.26 -17.01
CA GLU A 62 7.62 -1.15 -17.67
C GLU A 62 7.67 -2.53 -16.99
N ASP A 63 7.23 -2.59 -15.74
CA ASP A 63 7.12 -3.85 -15.02
C ASP A 63 5.65 -4.18 -14.81
N VAL A 64 5.25 -5.38 -15.25
CA VAL A 64 3.86 -5.89 -15.26
C VAL A 64 3.36 -6.20 -13.83
N SER A 65 4.16 -5.85 -12.84
CA SER A 65 4.00 -6.18 -11.43
C SER A 65 3.15 -5.13 -10.71
N LEU A 66 2.61 -5.50 -9.54
CA LEU A 66 1.74 -4.76 -8.62
C LEU A 66 1.80 -3.21 -8.64
N LEU A 67 2.97 -2.64 -8.90
CA LEU A 67 3.21 -1.22 -9.17
C LEU A 67 2.31 -0.62 -10.26
N ALA A 68 2.07 -1.32 -11.37
CA ALA A 68 1.32 -0.76 -12.50
C ALA A 68 -0.14 -0.38 -12.14
N ILE A 69 -0.67 -0.96 -11.05
CA ILE A 69 -2.03 -0.72 -10.54
C ILE A 69 -2.05 0.49 -9.58
N LEU A 70 -0.91 0.87 -9.01
CA LEU A 70 -0.80 1.97 -8.04
C LEU A 70 -0.78 3.34 -8.73
N PRO A 71 -1.09 4.43 -8.01
CA PRO A 71 -0.94 5.79 -8.51
C PRO A 71 0.50 6.09 -8.97
N PRO A 72 0.70 6.84 -10.07
CA PRO A 72 2.03 7.09 -10.66
C PRO A 72 2.99 7.83 -9.70
N ILE A 73 2.43 8.63 -8.78
CA ILE A 73 3.21 9.29 -7.72
C ILE A 73 3.82 8.24 -6.78
N LEU A 74 3.01 7.29 -6.31
CA LEU A 74 3.47 6.22 -5.42
C LEU A 74 4.40 5.24 -6.15
N GLN A 75 4.15 4.97 -7.44
CA GLN A 75 5.08 4.20 -8.26
C GLN A 75 6.47 4.84 -8.29
N SER A 76 6.53 6.14 -8.62
CA SER A 76 7.80 6.87 -8.70
C SER A 76 8.52 6.86 -7.35
N GLN A 77 7.80 7.11 -6.25
CA GLN A 77 8.40 7.11 -4.92
C GLN A 77 8.87 5.71 -4.48
N ALA A 78 8.11 4.66 -4.80
CA ALA A 78 8.52 3.28 -4.53
C ALA A 78 9.78 2.91 -5.33
N ILE A 79 9.87 3.31 -6.60
CA ILE A 79 11.06 3.11 -7.44
C ILE A 79 12.27 3.84 -6.84
N GLN A 80 12.13 5.11 -6.47
CA GLN A 80 13.24 5.84 -5.85
C GLN A 80 13.68 5.22 -4.52
N TYR A 81 12.73 4.77 -3.69
CA TYR A 81 13.05 4.06 -2.46
C TYR A 81 13.79 2.75 -2.75
N ALA A 82 13.32 1.97 -3.71
CA ALA A 82 13.93 0.74 -4.18
C ALA A 82 15.39 0.97 -4.63
N GLU A 83 15.63 1.99 -5.45
CA GLU A 83 16.97 2.36 -5.91
C GLU A 83 17.88 2.80 -4.76
N LYS A 84 17.38 3.65 -3.85
CA LYS A 84 18.13 4.16 -2.70
C LYS A 84 18.52 3.05 -1.73
N THR A 85 17.63 2.10 -1.49
CA THR A 85 17.84 0.98 -0.57
C THR A 85 18.40 -0.26 -1.26
N GLN A 86 18.57 -0.22 -2.58
CA GLN A 86 19.01 -1.34 -3.42
C GLN A 86 18.15 -2.61 -3.26
N ILE A 87 16.84 -2.43 -3.04
CA ILE A 87 15.87 -3.53 -2.97
C ILE A 87 14.94 -3.50 -4.19
N PRO A 88 14.32 -4.61 -4.58
CA PRO A 88 13.39 -4.59 -5.71
C PRO A 88 12.12 -3.82 -5.34
N THR A 89 11.55 -3.10 -6.30
CA THR A 89 10.36 -2.25 -6.09
C THR A 89 9.14 -3.04 -5.63
N GLU A 90 8.99 -4.29 -6.06
CA GLU A 90 7.97 -5.20 -5.54
C GLU A 90 8.13 -5.46 -4.03
N LEU A 91 9.37 -5.59 -3.55
CA LEU A 91 9.64 -5.76 -2.12
C LEU A 91 9.32 -4.50 -1.33
N VAL A 92 9.42 -3.30 -1.92
CA VAL A 92 8.99 -2.05 -1.27
C VAL A 92 7.49 -2.08 -0.96
N ILE A 93 6.68 -2.58 -1.91
CA ILE A 93 5.23 -2.73 -1.68
C ILE A 93 4.97 -3.77 -0.60
N GLU A 94 5.65 -4.91 -0.66
CA GLU A 94 5.55 -5.94 0.37
C GLU A 94 5.91 -5.40 1.75
N LEU A 95 7.03 -4.68 1.87
CA LEU A 95 7.46 -4.01 3.09
C LEU A 95 6.43 -3.02 3.60
N ALA A 96 5.87 -2.19 2.74
CA ALA A 96 4.85 -1.22 3.13
C ALA A 96 3.58 -1.91 3.66
N ILE A 97 3.11 -2.96 2.99
CA ILE A 97 1.94 -3.74 3.42
C ILE A 97 2.26 -4.49 4.72
N ALA A 98 3.41 -5.15 4.80
CA ALA A 98 3.86 -5.87 5.99
C ALA A 98 3.93 -4.90 7.18
N HIS A 99 4.54 -3.72 7.01
CA HIS A 99 4.66 -2.70 8.05
C HIS A 99 3.32 -2.12 8.51
N LEU A 100 2.31 -2.04 7.62
CA LEU A 100 0.95 -1.63 8.00
C LEU A 100 0.29 -2.68 8.92
N LEU A 101 0.47 -3.95 8.58
CA LEU A 101 -0.17 -5.08 9.24
C LEU A 101 0.55 -5.48 10.53
N ASP A 102 1.87 -5.37 10.51
CA ASP A 102 2.78 -5.68 11.59
C ASP A 102 4.07 -4.83 11.42
N PRO A 103 4.21 -3.72 12.15
CA PRO A 103 5.34 -2.80 11.96
C PRO A 103 6.71 -3.42 12.28
N ASP A 104 6.73 -4.50 13.06
CA ASP A 104 7.92 -5.29 13.37
C ASP A 104 8.28 -6.28 12.24
N SER A 105 7.37 -6.51 11.29
CA SER A 105 7.60 -7.42 10.17
C SER A 105 8.19 -6.70 8.95
N VAL A 106 9.09 -7.39 8.26
CA VAL A 106 9.76 -6.94 7.04
C VAL A 106 9.42 -7.79 5.81
N THR A 107 8.65 -8.87 5.98
CA THR A 107 8.19 -9.77 4.91
C THR A 107 6.79 -10.32 5.23
N PHE A 108 6.11 -10.87 4.23
CA PHE A 108 4.80 -11.50 4.45
C PHE A 108 4.86 -12.81 5.26
N ASP A 109 6.01 -13.49 5.26
CA ASP A 109 6.17 -14.79 5.92
C ASP A 109 6.20 -14.66 7.46
N ASP A 110 6.80 -13.57 7.98
CA ASP A 110 6.87 -13.28 9.42
C ASP A 110 5.74 -12.35 9.90
N CYS A 111 4.92 -11.84 8.97
CA CYS A 111 3.87 -10.89 9.28
C CYS A 111 2.77 -11.51 10.15
N GLN A 112 2.71 -11.13 11.42
CA GLN A 112 1.58 -11.47 12.27
C GLN A 112 0.47 -10.47 12.05
N VAL A 113 -0.46 -10.82 11.16
CA VAL A 113 -1.65 -10.04 10.88
C VAL A 113 -2.37 -9.66 12.19
N LYS A 114 -2.19 -8.42 12.61
CA LYS A 114 -2.88 -7.81 13.74
C LYS A 114 -3.63 -6.61 13.21
N VAL A 115 -4.94 -6.65 13.37
CA VAL A 115 -5.78 -5.50 13.01
C VAL A 115 -5.62 -4.47 14.13
N GLU A 116 -4.78 -3.46 13.89
CA GLU A 116 -4.53 -2.37 14.82
C GLU A 116 -5.43 -1.17 14.50
N GLN A 117 -6.12 -0.66 15.53
CA GLN A 117 -6.97 0.52 15.38
C GLN A 117 -6.18 1.79 15.03
N THR A 118 -4.91 1.86 15.41
CA THR A 118 -3.99 2.94 15.02
C THR A 118 -3.76 2.96 13.51
N SER A 119 -3.54 1.80 12.89
CA SER A 119 -3.42 1.65 11.44
C SER A 119 -4.74 2.00 10.74
N ILE A 120 -5.90 1.56 11.25
CA ILE A 120 -7.21 1.95 10.72
C ILE A 120 -7.43 3.46 10.78
N ALA A 121 -7.12 4.10 11.92
CA ALA A 121 -7.29 5.54 12.08
C ALA A 121 -6.40 6.33 11.11
N ARG A 122 -5.17 5.87 10.85
CA ARG A 122 -4.27 6.47 9.84
C ARG A 122 -4.81 6.32 8.42
N LEU A 123 -5.34 5.15 8.07
CA LEU A 123 -5.96 4.94 6.77
C LEU A 123 -7.16 5.88 6.56
N LYS A 124 -7.98 6.09 7.59
CA LYS A 124 -9.07 7.09 7.55
C LYS A 124 -8.52 8.50 7.34
N GLN A 125 -7.47 8.90 8.06
CA GLN A 125 -6.81 10.20 7.84
C GLN A 125 -6.27 10.37 6.42
N TYR A 126 -5.68 9.32 5.85
CA TYR A 126 -5.23 9.33 4.46
C TYR A 126 -6.40 9.53 3.49
N ALA A 127 -7.51 8.83 3.71
CA ALA A 127 -8.70 8.96 2.90
C ALA A 127 -9.35 10.35 2.99
N ASP A 128 -9.43 10.92 4.20
CA ASP A 128 -9.87 12.30 4.42
C ASP A 128 -8.95 13.29 3.69
N ALA A 129 -7.63 13.13 3.81
CA ALA A 129 -6.67 13.99 3.11
C ALA A 129 -6.79 13.86 1.58
N LYS A 130 -7.00 12.64 1.06
CA LYS A 130 -7.23 12.37 -0.36
C LYS A 130 -8.54 13.01 -0.85
N ALA A 131 -9.61 12.95 -0.05
CA ALA A 131 -10.89 13.59 -0.35
C ALA A 131 -10.80 15.12 -0.36
N VAL A 132 -10.04 15.72 0.58
CA VAL A 132 -9.83 17.17 0.63
C VAL A 132 -8.97 17.67 -0.53
N THR A 133 -8.01 16.88 -1.01
CA THR A 133 -7.15 17.27 -2.14
C THR A 133 -7.87 17.16 -3.50
N ALA A 134 -9.01 16.46 -3.55
CA ALA A 134 -9.83 16.29 -4.75
C ALA A 134 -11.02 17.28 -4.86
N ALA A 135 -11.16 18.21 -3.91
CA ALA A 135 -12.26 19.18 -3.83
C ALA A 135 -11.89 20.58 -4.34
#